data_AF-A0AAW2VNR4-F1
#
_entry.id   AF-A0AAW2VNR4-F1
#
_cell.length_a   1.000
_cell.length_b   1.000
_cell.length_c   1.000
_cell.angle_alpha   90.00
_cell.angle_beta   90.00
_cell.angle_gamma   90.00
#
_symmetry.space_group_name_H-M   'P 1'
#
loop_
_entity.id
_entity.type
_entity.pdbx_description
1 polymer ?
#
loop_
_entity_poly.entity_id
_entity_poly.type
_entity_poly.pdbx_seq_one_letter_code
_entity_poly.pdbx_strand_id
1 'polypeptide(L)'
;MYMLVNCSNCGTALQLPPGASSIRCAICQAITQIHVAEPRHMAPPHGPVTPPHPYSQAPHHGMFAPPSPYSHAPPGPPPNPHGRKKAVIIGISYKFSRHELKGCINDAKCMKYLLTNRFHFPESSIVMLTGKTNRKD
;
A
#
# COMPACT_ATOMS: atom_id res chain seq x y z
N MET A 1 -1.05 24.76 -13.25
CA MET A 1 -2.47 24.34 -13.38
C MET A 1 -2.61 23.01 -12.68
N TYR A 2 -3.50 22.90 -11.69
CA TYR A 2 -3.75 21.63 -11.00
C TYR A 2 -4.66 20.76 -11.89
N MET A 3 -4.36 19.47 -12.00
CA MET A 3 -5.26 18.52 -12.67
C MET A 3 -6.15 17.85 -11.64
N LEU A 4 -7.44 17.73 -11.95
CA LEU A 4 -8.38 16.96 -11.15
C LEU A 4 -8.41 15.52 -11.67
N VAL A 5 -8.10 14.57 -10.80
CA VAL A 5 -8.14 13.14 -11.11
C VAL A 5 -9.00 12.45 -10.06
N ASN A 6 -9.90 11.59 -10.50
CA ASN A 6 -10.73 10.80 -9.57
C ASN A 6 -9.91 9.63 -9.04
N CYS A 7 -10.04 9.38 -7.73
CA CYS A 7 -9.45 8.21 -7.11
C CYS A 7 -9.94 6.92 -7.79
N SER A 8 -9.00 6.05 -8.15
CA SER A 8 -9.28 4.76 -8.80
C SER A 8 -10.16 3.81 -7.99
N ASN A 9 -10.34 4.06 -6.68
CA ASN A 9 -11.13 3.22 -5.79
C ASN A 9 -12.43 3.87 -5.32
N CYS A 10 -12.37 5.06 -4.70
CA CYS A 10 -13.57 5.70 -4.12
C CYS A 10 -14.14 6.85 -4.97
N GLY A 11 -13.57 7.13 -6.15
CA GLY A 11 -14.08 8.16 -7.06
C GLY A 11 -13.91 9.61 -6.61
N THR A 12 -13.40 9.86 -5.41
CA THR A 12 -13.15 11.21 -4.88
C THR A 12 -12.20 11.99 -5.79
N ALA A 13 -12.56 13.23 -6.13
CA ALA A 13 -11.72 14.12 -6.91
C ALA A 13 -10.49 14.56 -6.10
N LEU A 14 -9.30 14.36 -6.68
CA LEU A 14 -8.01 14.68 -6.08
C LEU A 14 -7.31 15.75 -6.92
N GLN A 15 -6.69 16.72 -6.25
CA GLN A 15 -5.90 17.75 -6.92
C GLN A 15 -4.46 17.29 -7.05
N LEU A 16 -4.01 17.17 -8.30
CA LEU A 16 -2.66 16.77 -8.62
C LEU A 16 -1.75 18.00 -8.80
N PRO A 17 -0.61 18.07 -8.08
CA PRO A 17 0.45 19.03 -8.40
C PRO A 17 1.00 18.80 -9.81
N PRO A 18 1.43 19.85 -10.53
CA PRO A 18 2.09 19.68 -11.83
C PRO A 18 3.28 18.72 -11.74
N GLY A 19 3.36 17.76 -12.68
CA GLY A 19 4.47 16.80 -12.77
C GLY A 19 4.38 15.56 -11.87
N ALA A 20 3.35 15.43 -11.03
CA ALA A 20 3.16 14.21 -10.25
C ALA A 20 2.62 13.07 -11.14
N SER A 21 3.25 11.90 -11.07
CA SER A 21 2.84 10.68 -11.80
C SER A 21 1.90 9.78 -11.01
N SER A 22 1.67 10.09 -9.73
CA SER A 22 0.72 9.36 -8.88
C SER A 22 0.23 10.21 -7.73
N ILE A 23 -0.90 9.83 -7.14
CA ILE A 23 -1.46 10.46 -5.95
C ILE A 23 -2.12 9.44 -5.02
N ARG A 24 -1.92 9.60 -3.71
CA ARG A 24 -2.59 8.79 -2.68
C ARG A 24 -3.86 9.49 -2.23
N CYS A 25 -4.99 8.78 -2.26
CA CYS A 25 -6.26 9.30 -1.77
C CYS A 25 -6.23 9.46 -0.24
N ALA A 26 -6.58 10.63 0.28
CA ALA A 26 -6.68 10.86 1.73
C ALA A 26 -7.85 10.10 2.38
N ILE A 27 -8.86 9.70 1.60
CA ILE A 27 -10.06 9.00 2.10
C ILE A 27 -9.84 7.49 2.18
N CYS A 28 -9.45 6.85 1.07
CA CYS A 28 -9.36 5.39 0.99
C CYS A 28 -7.93 4.85 0.88
N GLN A 29 -6.92 5.72 0.86
CA GLN A 29 -5.49 5.40 0.72
C GLN A 29 -5.07 4.69 -0.57
N ALA A 30 -5.98 4.48 -1.52
CA ALA A 30 -5.63 3.96 -2.83
C ALA A 30 -4.66 4.90 -3.55
N ILE A 31 -3.69 4.32 -4.25
CA ILE A 31 -2.74 5.04 -5.10
C ILE A 31 -3.29 5.03 -6.52
N THR A 32 -3.56 6.22 -7.06
CA THR A 32 -3.97 6.41 -8.46
C THR A 32 -2.74 6.78 -9.27
N GLN A 33 -2.37 5.91 -10.23
CA GLN A 33 -1.30 6.18 -11.20
C GLN A 33 -1.84 7.09 -12.30
N ILE A 34 -1.07 8.11 -12.65
CA ILE A 34 -1.44 9.12 -13.63
C ILE A 34 -0.43 9.00 -14.75
N HIS A 35 -0.84 8.33 -15.83
CA HIS A 35 -0.08 8.31 -17.05
C HIS A 35 -0.19 9.68 -17.70
N VAL A 36 0.73 10.58 -17.35
CA VAL A 36 0.98 11.77 -18.16
C VAL A 36 1.62 11.24 -19.43
N ALA A 37 0.87 11.24 -20.53
CA ALA A 37 1.43 10.95 -21.83
C ALA A 37 2.47 12.03 -22.12
N GLU A 38 3.75 11.67 -22.02
CA GLU A 38 4.86 12.50 -22.48
C GLU A 38 4.53 12.94 -23.92
N PRO A 39 4.53 14.25 -24.24
CA PRO A 39 4.32 14.70 -25.60
C PRO A 39 5.45 14.12 -26.45
N ARG A 40 5.11 13.23 -27.39
CA ARG A 40 6.09 12.62 -28.27
C ARG A 40 6.81 13.72 -29.04
N HIS A 41 8.08 13.95 -28.71
CA HIS A 41 8.99 14.76 -29.50
C HIS A 41 9.03 14.19 -30.93
N MET A 42 8.38 14.91 -31.85
CA MET A 42 8.45 14.66 -33.30
C MET A 42 9.90 14.83 -33.77
N ALA A 43 10.50 13.78 -34.33
CA ALA A 43 11.74 13.88 -35.10
C ALA A 43 11.43 14.20 -36.58
N PRO A 44 12.26 15.00 -37.29
CA PRO A 44 11.97 15.46 -38.67
C PRO A 44 12.32 14.42 -39.76
N PRO A 45 11.81 14.58 -41.00
CA PRO A 45 11.93 13.59 -42.08
C PRO A 45 13.04 13.91 -43.12
N HIS A 46 13.31 12.90 -43.97
CA HIS A 46 14.07 12.86 -45.27
C HIS A 46 15.53 12.38 -45.18
N GLY A 47 16.04 11.34 -45.87
CA GLY A 47 15.58 10.37 -46.90
C GLY A 47 16.74 9.35 -47.17
N PRO A 48 16.96 8.76 -48.37
CA PRO A 48 16.07 8.19 -49.39
C PRO A 48 16.16 6.63 -49.50
N VAL A 49 15.25 6.09 -50.31
CA VAL A 49 14.78 4.69 -50.43
C VAL A 49 15.70 3.80 -51.30
N THR A 50 15.92 2.55 -50.91
CA THR A 50 16.35 1.44 -51.80
C THR A 50 15.34 0.27 -51.80
N PRO A 51 15.06 -0.39 -52.95
CA PRO A 51 13.96 -1.35 -53.15
C PRO A 51 14.38 -2.84 -52.92
N PRO A 52 13.44 -3.81 -52.95
CA PRO A 52 13.31 -4.82 -51.91
C PRO A 52 13.88 -6.19 -52.28
N HIS A 53 14.41 -6.92 -51.29
CA HIS A 53 14.57 -8.38 -51.37
C HIS A 53 13.85 -9.05 -50.19
N PRO A 54 13.15 -10.17 -50.44
CA PRO A 54 12.29 -10.84 -49.48
C PRO A 54 13.15 -11.67 -48.51
N TYR A 55 12.59 -12.03 -47.36
CA TYR A 55 13.22 -12.68 -46.20
C TYR A 55 13.78 -11.72 -45.16
N SER A 56 12.88 -11.20 -44.32
CA SER A 56 13.01 -11.13 -42.85
C SER A 56 11.72 -10.55 -42.27
N GLN A 57 10.60 -11.29 -42.36
CA GLN A 57 9.46 -11.01 -41.49
C GLN A 57 9.83 -11.51 -40.10
N ALA A 58 10.37 -10.62 -39.27
CA ALA A 58 10.31 -10.80 -37.83
C ALA A 58 8.82 -10.80 -37.46
N PRO A 59 8.24 -11.91 -36.97
CA PRO A 59 6.86 -11.88 -36.55
C PRO A 59 6.80 -11.05 -35.28
N HIS A 60 6.05 -9.95 -35.34
CA HIS A 60 5.50 -9.24 -34.21
C HIS A 60 4.87 -10.23 -33.23
N HIS A 61 5.65 -10.83 -32.33
CA HIS A 61 5.13 -11.50 -31.17
C HIS A 61 4.94 -10.41 -30.13
N GLY A 62 3.74 -9.84 -30.15
CA GLY A 62 3.19 -9.12 -29.03
C GLY A 62 3.46 -9.92 -27.76
N MET A 63 3.75 -9.18 -26.69
CA MET A 63 3.86 -9.70 -25.33
C MET A 63 2.52 -10.32 -24.92
N PHE A 64 2.23 -11.52 -25.41
CA PHE A 64 1.28 -12.41 -24.80
C PHE A 64 1.96 -12.92 -23.54
N ALA A 65 1.77 -12.18 -22.44
CA ALA A 65 1.87 -12.81 -21.13
C ALA A 65 0.97 -14.05 -21.16
N PRO A 66 1.46 -15.23 -20.72
CA PRO A 66 0.61 -16.41 -20.66
C PRO A 66 -0.67 -16.06 -19.89
N PRO A 67 -1.87 -16.44 -20.37
CA PRO A 67 -3.09 -16.19 -19.64
C PRO A 67 -2.94 -16.85 -18.27
N SER A 68 -2.97 -16.02 -17.22
CA SER A 68 -3.03 -16.54 -15.87
C SER A 68 -4.24 -17.48 -15.80
N PRO A 69 -4.11 -18.71 -15.27
CA PRO A 69 -5.24 -19.64 -15.16
C PRO A 69 -6.40 -19.10 -14.30
N TYR A 70 -6.24 -17.91 -13.72
CA TYR A 70 -7.22 -17.19 -12.93
C TYR A 70 -7.99 -16.09 -13.67
N SER A 71 -7.86 -15.96 -15.00
CA SER A 71 -8.58 -14.93 -15.79
C SER A 71 -10.11 -15.01 -15.73
N HIS A 72 -10.69 -16.06 -15.16
CA HIS A 72 -12.13 -16.24 -14.99
C HIS A 72 -12.60 -16.17 -13.52
N ALA A 73 -11.71 -15.87 -12.58
CA ALA A 73 -12.14 -15.61 -11.21
C ALA A 73 -12.91 -14.28 -11.19
N PRO A 74 -14.13 -14.23 -10.60
CA PRO A 74 -14.79 -12.97 -10.32
C PRO A 74 -13.80 -12.05 -9.57
N PRO A 75 -13.84 -10.72 -9.81
CA PRO A 75 -13.04 -9.80 -9.02
C PRO A 75 -13.27 -10.08 -7.53
N GLY A 76 -12.26 -10.63 -6.87
CA GLY A 76 -12.31 -10.86 -5.43
C GLY A 76 -12.55 -9.52 -4.73
N PRO A 77 -13.10 -9.53 -3.51
CA PRO A 77 -13.22 -8.30 -2.73
C PRO A 77 -11.85 -7.60 -2.69
N PRO A 78 -11.82 -6.26 -2.85
CA PRO A 78 -10.55 -5.53 -2.86
C PRO A 78 -9.77 -5.83 -1.57
N PRO A 79 -8.43 -5.92 -1.63
CA PRO A 79 -7.64 -6.17 -0.45
C PRO A 79 -7.97 -5.09 0.59
N ASN A 80 -8.18 -5.51 1.84
CA ASN A 80 -8.46 -4.56 2.92
C ASN A 80 -7.36 -3.49 2.91
N PRO A 81 -7.69 -2.19 2.78
CA PRO A 81 -6.69 -1.12 2.71
C PRO A 81 -5.76 -1.10 3.93
N HIS A 82 -6.17 -1.77 5.03
CA HIS A 82 -5.39 -1.89 6.25
C HIS A 82 -4.51 -3.14 6.34
N GLY A 83 -4.48 -4.01 5.31
CA GLY A 83 -3.68 -5.23 5.30
C GLY A 83 -3.88 -6.14 6.52
N ARG A 84 -2.89 -7.01 6.80
CA ARG A 84 -2.85 -7.79 8.06
C ARG A 84 -2.35 -6.89 9.19
N LYS A 85 -3.26 -6.51 10.09
CA LYS A 85 -2.94 -5.76 11.31
C LYS A 85 -2.19 -6.66 12.31
N LYS A 86 -1.08 -6.19 12.86
CA LYS A 86 -0.27 -6.87 13.90
C LYS A 86 0.30 -5.83 14.85
N ALA A 87 0.37 -6.15 16.14
CA ALA A 87 0.94 -5.24 17.15
C ALA A 87 1.78 -5.97 18.20
N VAL A 88 2.79 -5.28 18.71
CA VAL A 88 3.49 -5.65 19.95
C VAL A 88 3.33 -4.51 20.93
N ILE A 89 2.91 -4.81 22.15
CA ILE A 89 2.69 -3.83 23.22
C ILE A 89 3.58 -4.20 24.40
N ILE A 90 4.35 -3.24 24.89
CA ILE A 90 5.30 -3.46 25.98
C ILE A 90 4.95 -2.53 27.14
N GLY A 91 4.75 -3.09 28.34
CA GLY A 91 4.49 -2.34 29.56
C GLY A 91 5.51 -2.71 30.64
N ILE A 92 6.47 -1.82 30.90
CA ILE A 92 7.54 -2.04 31.89
C ILE A 92 7.40 -1.03 33.01
N SER A 93 7.10 -1.53 34.21
CA SER A 93 7.00 -0.70 35.41
C SER A 93 8.27 -0.73 36.28
N TYR A 94 9.30 -1.49 35.89
CA TYR A 94 10.54 -1.68 36.68
C TYR A 94 10.29 -1.91 38.18
N LYS A 95 9.26 -2.72 38.50
CA LYS A 95 8.89 -3.03 39.89
C LYS A 95 10.11 -3.51 40.66
N PHE A 96 10.24 -3.08 41.92
CA PHE A 96 11.37 -3.43 42.80
C PHE A 96 12.72 -2.82 42.41
N SER A 97 12.72 -1.78 41.57
CA SER A 97 13.92 -1.01 41.26
C SER A 97 13.82 0.43 41.80
N ARG A 98 14.97 1.10 41.92
CA ARG A 98 15.05 2.53 42.24
C ARG A 98 14.36 3.45 41.21
N HIS A 99 14.02 2.94 40.03
CA HIS A 99 13.36 3.66 38.94
C HIS A 99 11.97 3.09 38.64
N GLU A 100 11.26 2.61 39.65
CA GLU A 100 9.92 2.06 39.49
C GLU A 100 8.95 3.09 38.90
N LEU A 101 8.25 2.68 37.84
CA LEU A 101 7.24 3.49 37.15
C LEU A 101 5.84 2.96 37.46
N LYS A 102 4.92 3.88 37.73
CA LYS A 102 3.49 3.58 37.88
C LYS A 102 2.79 3.77 36.54
N GLY A 103 1.70 3.04 36.33
CA GLY A 103 0.84 3.24 35.15
C GLY A 103 1.23 2.47 33.89
N CYS A 104 2.51 2.18 33.63
CA CYS A 104 2.94 1.61 32.34
C CYS A 104 2.24 0.31 31.91
N ILE A 105 1.93 -0.57 32.87
CA ILE A 105 1.17 -1.81 32.60
C ILE A 105 -0.30 -1.50 32.27
N ASN A 106 -0.89 -0.50 32.94
CA ASN A 106 -2.24 -0.04 32.63
C ASN A 106 -2.29 0.59 31.22
N ASP A 107 -1.30 1.41 30.87
CA ASP A 107 -1.21 2.04 29.55
C ASP A 107 -1.14 0.99 28.45
N ALA A 108 -0.35 -0.08 28.64
CA ALA A 108 -0.30 -1.23 27.73
C ALA A 108 -1.69 -1.89 27.55
N LYS A 109 -2.45 -2.07 28.64
CA LYS A 109 -3.82 -2.62 28.58
C LYS A 109 -4.77 -1.67 27.84
N CYS A 110 -4.70 -0.37 28.12
CA CYS A 110 -5.47 0.65 27.42
C CYS A 110 -5.17 0.64 25.91
N MET A 111 -3.89 0.50 25.52
CA MET A 111 -3.50 0.39 24.12
C MET A 111 -4.04 -0.89 23.46
N LYS A 112 -3.99 -2.04 24.16
CA LYS A 112 -4.60 -3.28 23.66
C LYS A 112 -6.11 -3.11 23.44
N TYR A 113 -6.80 -2.47 24.39
CA TYR A 113 -8.23 -2.18 24.30
C TYR A 113 -8.54 -1.28 23.10
N LEU A 114 -7.78 -0.19 22.92
CA LEU A 114 -7.94 0.73 21.80
C LEU A 114 -7.76 0.01 20.45
N LEU A 115 -6.68 -0.75 20.31
CA LEU A 115 -6.37 -1.46 19.06
C LEU A 115 -7.42 -2.50 18.69
N THR A 116 -7.97 -3.20 19.68
CA THR A 116 -8.99 -4.23 19.46
C THR A 116 -10.35 -3.60 19.14
N ASN A 117 -10.79 -2.62 19.92
CA ASN A 117 -12.17 -2.12 19.84
C ASN A 117 -12.38 -1.01 18.82
N ARG A 118 -11.39 -0.13 18.61
CA ARG A 118 -11.49 0.99 17.67
C ARG A 118 -10.82 0.68 16.34
N PHE A 119 -9.66 0.05 16.38
CA PHE A 119 -8.90 -0.24 15.17
C PHE A 119 -9.11 -1.66 14.66
N HIS A 120 -9.94 -2.47 15.33
CA HIS A 120 -10.32 -3.81 14.90
C HIS A 120 -9.10 -4.71 14.56
N PHE A 121 -8.07 -4.64 15.40
CA PHE A 121 -6.99 -5.63 15.38
C PHE A 121 -7.54 -6.96 15.92
N PRO A 122 -7.33 -8.09 15.20
CA PRO A 122 -7.60 -9.40 15.77
C PRO A 122 -6.78 -9.59 17.04
N GLU A 123 -7.39 -10.05 18.13
CA GLU A 123 -6.67 -10.22 19.40
C GLU A 123 -5.47 -11.17 19.26
N SER A 124 -5.61 -12.23 18.46
CA SER A 124 -4.53 -13.18 18.13
C SER A 124 -3.34 -12.56 17.40
N SER A 125 -3.48 -11.33 16.87
CA SER A 125 -2.43 -10.59 16.19
C SER A 125 -1.67 -9.60 17.09
N ILE A 126 -2.03 -9.53 18.38
CA ILE A 126 -1.44 -8.62 19.36
C ILE A 126 -0.64 -9.42 20.38
N VAL A 127 0.66 -9.16 20.47
CA VAL A 127 1.52 -9.72 21.54
C VAL A 127 1.72 -8.67 22.61
N MET A 128 1.43 -8.99 23.87
CA MET A 128 1.60 -8.09 25.00
C MET A 128 2.69 -8.63 25.94
N LEU A 129 3.74 -7.82 26.14
CA LEU A 129 4.88 -8.12 26.99
C LEU A 129 4.86 -7.18 28.21
N THR A 130 4.38 -7.69 29.34
CA THR A 130 4.32 -6.94 30.60
C THR A 130 5.11 -7.65 31.69
N GLY A 131 5.79 -6.91 32.56
CA GLY A 131 6.51 -7.48 33.69
C GLY A 131 5.60 -8.28 34.63
N LYS A 132 6.06 -9.45 35.09
CA LYS A 132 5.32 -10.30 36.05
C LYS A 132 5.33 -9.67 37.44
N THR A 133 4.17 -9.53 38.07
CA THR A 133 4.02 -9.24 39.51
C THR A 133 4.11 -10.53 40.31
N ASN A 134 5.19 -11.32 40.14
CA ASN A 134 5.34 -12.53 40.95
C ASN A 134 6.24 -12.22 42.15
N ARG A 135 5.64 -11.88 43.29
CA ARG A 135 6.23 -12.23 44.59
C ARG A 135 5.79 -13.66 44.88
N LYS A 136 6.72 -14.60 44.91
CA LYS A 136 6.60 -15.68 45.90
C LYS A 136 7.24 -15.11 47.15
N ASP A 137 6.46 -15.07 48.22
CA ASP A 137 6.89 -14.70 49.57
C ASP A 137 8.13 -15.49 50.00
#